data_AF-A0A930UVP9-F1
#
_entry.id   AF-A0A930UVP9-F1
#
_cell.length_a   1.000
_cell.length_b   1.000
_cell.length_c   1.000
_cell.angle_alpha   90.00
_cell.angle_beta   90.00
_cell.angle_gamma   90.00
#
_symmetry.space_group_name_H-M   'P 1'
#
loop_
_entity.id
_entity.type
_entity.pdbx_description
1 polymer ?
#
loop_
_entity_poly.entity_id
_entity_poly.type
_entity_poly.pdbx_seq_one_letter_code
_entity_poly.pdbx_strand_id
1 'polypeptide(L)' 'MRQTTFLMLTTTVPDTTAPAAPTGLAADNSGTNTVISGKAEPNSKVVIDGKEYPVNAAGDFSADLGKN' A
#
# COMPACT_ATOMS: atom_id res chain seq x y z
N MET A 1 -33.13 12.93 -42.53
CA MET A 1 -31.92 13.15 -41.70
C MET A 1 -31.57 11.80 -41.06
N ARG A 2 -30.35 11.28 -41.21
CA ARG A 2 -29.96 10.00 -40.56
C ARG A 2 -29.37 10.35 -39.20
N GLN A 3 -30.09 10.06 -38.12
CA GLN A 3 -29.58 10.24 -36.77
C GLN A 3 -28.59 9.09 -36.49
N THR A 4 -27.30 9.42 -36.45
CA THR A 4 -26.27 8.47 -36.04
C THR A 4 -26.21 8.50 -34.52
N THR A 5 -26.78 7.48 -33.88
CA THR A 5 -26.60 7.23 -32.44
C THR A 5 -25.16 6.81 -32.18
N PHE A 6 -24.42 7.64 -31.43
CA PHE A 6 -23.06 7.31 -30.97
C PHE A 6 -23.17 6.65 -29.59
N LEU A 7 -22.85 5.36 -29.51
CA LEU A 7 -22.75 4.65 -28.23
C LEU A 7 -21.38 4.95 -27.63
N MET A 8 -21.35 5.59 -26.47
CA MET A 8 -20.11 5.79 -25.72
C MET A 8 -19.72 4.47 -25.06
N LEU A 9 -18.66 3.84 -25.57
CA LEU A 9 -18.12 2.62 -24.98
C LEU A 9 -17.04 3.01 -23.96
N THR A 10 -17.29 2.78 -22.68
CA THR A 10 -16.27 2.94 -21.65
C THR A 10 -15.46 1.64 -21.58
N THR A 11 -14.16 1.75 -21.79
CA THR A 11 -13.22 0.63 -21.63
C THR A 11 -12.50 0.82 -20.31
N THR A 12 -12.82 -0.03 -19.33
CA THR A 12 -12.02 -0.13 -18.09
C THR A 12 -10.74 -0.87 -18.42
N VAL A 13 -9.59 -0.20 -18.26
CA VAL A 13 -8.28 -0.84 -18.39
C VAL A 13 -7.89 -1.41 -17.02
N PRO A 14 -7.44 -2.67 -16.92
CA PRO A 14 -6.97 -3.22 -15.66
C PRO A 14 -5.69 -2.50 -15.20
N ASP A 15 -5.54 -2.29 -13.90
CA ASP A 15 -4.26 -1.87 -13.35
C ASP A 15 -3.24 -3.01 -13.51
N THR A 16 -2.10 -2.68 -14.09
CA THR A 16 -0.99 -3.60 -14.34
C THR A 16 0.30 -3.14 -13.68
N THR A 17 0.26 -2.02 -12.96
CA THR A 17 1.45 -1.45 -12.30
C THR A 17 1.64 -2.16 -10.97
N ALA A 18 2.75 -2.86 -10.81
CA ALA A 18 3.10 -3.45 -9.53
C ALA A 18 3.45 -2.35 -8.50
N PRO A 19 3.14 -2.55 -7.20
CA PRO A 19 3.54 -1.62 -6.16
C PRO A 19 5.06 -1.46 -6.07
N ALA A 20 5.51 -0.26 -5.70
CA ALA A 20 6.91 -0.04 -5.36
C ALA A 20 7.30 -0.83 -4.10
N ALA A 21 8.51 -1.40 -4.09
CA ALA A 21 9.02 -2.08 -2.91
C ALA A 21 9.15 -1.12 -1.71
N PRO A 22 8.93 -1.59 -0.47
CA PRO A 22 9.14 -0.76 0.72
C PRO A 22 10.60 -0.29 0.86
N THR A 23 10.79 0.90 1.43
CA THR A 23 12.08 1.55 1.63
C THR A 23 12.19 2.14 3.04
N GLY A 24 13.40 2.57 3.44
CA GLY A 24 13.61 3.24 4.73
C GLY A 24 13.26 2.38 5.93
N LEU A 25 13.49 1.07 5.82
CA LEU A 25 13.16 0.12 6.88
C LEU A 25 14.00 0.37 8.13
N ALA A 26 13.33 0.53 9.26
CA ALA A 26 13.95 0.64 10.57
C ALA A 26 13.25 -0.29 11.56
N ALA A 27 14.04 -0.90 12.44
CA ALA A 27 13.57 -1.72 13.55
C ALA A 27 13.97 -1.05 14.86
N ASP A 28 13.01 -0.83 15.74
CA ASP A 28 13.23 -0.35 17.10
C ASP A 28 12.81 -1.44 18.09
N ASN A 29 13.74 -1.82 18.96
CA ASN A 29 13.54 -2.78 20.05
C ASN A 29 13.95 -2.22 21.41
N SER A 30 14.10 -0.90 21.54
CA SER A 30 14.52 -0.25 22.78
C SER A 30 13.46 -0.34 23.90
N GLY A 31 12.22 -0.68 23.55
CA GLY A 31 11.08 -0.81 24.47
C GLY A 31 10.70 -2.27 24.77
N THR A 32 9.49 -2.47 25.31
CA THR A 32 8.97 -3.82 25.55
C THR A 32 8.51 -4.53 24.27
N ASN A 33 8.33 -3.81 23.17
CA ASN A 33 7.86 -4.35 21.90
C ASN A 33 8.86 -4.04 20.78
N THR A 34 8.83 -4.87 19.74
CA THR A 34 9.55 -4.60 18.48
C THR A 34 8.66 -3.83 17.53
N VAL A 35 9.10 -2.65 17.09
CA VAL A 35 8.40 -1.84 16.09
C VAL A 35 9.21 -1.82 14.80
N ILE A 36 8.56 -2.17 13.69
CA ILE A 36 9.12 -2.04 12.34
C ILE A 36 8.43 -0.86 11.64
N SER A 37 9.20 0.03 11.05
CA SER A 37 8.68 1.20 10.33
C SER A 37 9.37 1.38 8.99
N GLY A 38 8.73 2.14 8.09
CA GLY A 38 9.32 2.48 6.80
C GLY A 38 8.34 3.19 5.88
N LYS A 39 8.72 3.24 4.60
CA LYS A 39 7.96 3.84 3.51
C LYS A 39 7.50 2.80 2.50
N ALA A 40 6.31 2.98 1.94
CA ALA A 40 5.73 2.18 0.87
C ALA A 40 4.80 3.05 0.00
N GLU A 41 4.13 2.46 -0.98
CA GLU A 41 3.17 3.17 -1.82
C GLU A 41 2.01 3.74 -0.99
N PRO A 42 1.65 5.03 -1.12
CA PRO A 42 0.55 5.63 -0.37
C PRO A 42 -0.77 4.87 -0.54
N ASN A 43 -1.54 4.76 0.54
CA ASN A 43 -2.84 4.08 0.57
C ASN A 43 -2.79 2.57 0.25
N SER A 44 -1.62 1.94 0.33
CA SER A 44 -1.45 0.49 0.14
C SER A 44 -1.45 -0.30 1.47
N LYS A 45 -0.97 -1.55 1.41
CA LYS A 45 -0.78 -2.45 2.56
C LYS A 45 0.63 -3.03 2.51
N VAL A 46 1.27 -3.13 3.68
CA VAL A 46 2.52 -3.87 3.86
C VAL A 46 2.23 -5.13 4.65
N VAL A 47 2.80 -6.26 4.25
CA VAL A 47 2.67 -7.53 4.97
C VAL A 47 3.96 -7.82 5.72
N ILE A 48 3.86 -8.04 7.04
CA ILE A 48 4.98 -8.44 7.89
C ILE A 48 4.54 -9.68 8.65
N ASP A 49 5.27 -10.78 8.46
CA ASP A 49 4.97 -12.08 9.07
C ASP A 49 3.49 -12.51 8.90
N GLY A 50 2.96 -12.30 7.69
CA GLY A 50 1.58 -12.63 7.33
C GLY A 50 0.51 -11.66 7.89
N LYS A 51 0.89 -10.61 8.61
CA LYS A 51 -0.02 -9.56 9.09
C LYS A 51 0.05 -8.33 8.22
N GLU A 52 -1.12 -7.78 7.88
CA GLU A 52 -1.22 -6.55 7.11
C GLU A 52 -1.16 -5.30 8.00
N TYR A 53 -0.42 -4.31 7.54
CA TYR A 53 -0.29 -2.99 8.14
C TYR A 53 -0.63 -1.91 7.10
N PRO A 54 -1.49 -0.93 7.45
CA PRO A 54 -1.87 0.13 6.52
C PRO A 54 -0.72 1.09 6.26
N VAL A 55 -0.59 1.53 5.01
CA VAL A 55 0.27 2.64 4.62
C VAL A 55 -0.57 3.90 4.53
N ASN A 56 -0.13 4.97 5.18
CA ASN A 56 -0.87 6.24 5.17
C ASN A 56 -0.74 6.96 3.82
N ALA A 57 -1.42 8.11 3.68
CA ALA A 57 -1.37 8.93 2.47
C ALA A 57 0.02 9.55 2.18
N ALA A 58 0.92 9.59 3.16
CA ALA A 58 2.30 10.05 3.02
C ALA A 58 3.29 8.90 2.74
N GLY A 59 2.80 7.67 2.57
CA GLY A 59 3.60 6.48 2.33
C GLY A 59 4.23 5.88 3.59
N ASP A 60 3.95 6.38 4.80
CA ASP A 60 4.50 5.79 6.04
C ASP A 60 3.69 4.59 6.51
N PHE A 61 4.40 3.58 7.02
CA PHE A 61 3.83 2.50 7.82
C PHE A 61 4.61 2.32 9.13
N SER A 62 3.90 1.85 10.15
CA SER A 62 4.47 1.42 11.42
C SER A 62 3.76 0.15 11.88
N ALA A 63 4.53 -0.84 12.27
CA ALA A 63 4.08 -2.17 12.65
C ALA A 63 4.64 -2.53 14.00
N ASP A 64 3.78 -2.57 15.01
CA ASP A 64 4.10 -3.18 16.29
C ASP A 64 3.94 -4.69 16.18
N LEU A 65 5.03 -5.42 16.41
CA LEU A 65 5.07 -6.89 16.34
C LEU A 65 4.75 -7.55 17.69
N GLY A 66 4.60 -6.76 18.76
CA GLY A 66 4.39 -7.28 20.11
C GLY A 66 5.70 -7.42 20.90
N LYS A 67 5.57 -7.98 22.11
CA LYS A 67 6.72 -8.26 22.99
C LYS A 67 7.55 -9.40 22.42
N ASN A 68 8.87 -9.24 22.46
CA ASN A 68 9.83 -10.29 22.12
C ASN A 68 10.20 -11.12 23.36
#